data_AF-A0A5K1CCY3-F1
#
_entry.id   AF-A0A5K1CCY3-F1
#
_cell.length_a   1.000
_cell.length_b   1.000
_cell.length_c   1.000
_cell.angle_alpha   90.00
_cell.angle_beta   90.00
_cell.angle_gamma   90.00
#
_symmetry.space_group_name_H-M   'P 1'
#
loop_
_entity.id
_entity.type
_entity.pdbx_description
1 polymer ?
#
loop_
_entity_poly.entity_id
_entity_poly.type
_entity_poly.pdbx_seq_one_letter_code
_entity_poly.pdbx_strand_id
1 'polypeptide(L)'
;QSQPPCHLSVFLEVTDSRNTSNEWSCFVSHRLSVVNQKIEDKSVTKESQNRYSKAAKDWGWREFVTLTSLFDQDAGFLVQDTVVFSAEVLILKETSMMQEFPDQENEINSGGSLIDAVKRRAAFTWKVENFLSFKEIMETRKIFSKFFQAGGCELRI
;
A
#
# COMPACT_ATOMS: atom_id res chain seq x y z
N GLN A 1 29.91 -16.52 9.28
CA GLN A 1 30.20 -15.10 9.03
C GLN A 1 29.18 -14.60 8.03
N SER A 2 28.41 -13.56 8.38
CA SER A 2 27.53 -12.89 7.42
C SER A 2 28.37 -12.12 6.41
N GLN A 3 28.07 -12.23 5.11
CA GLN A 3 28.72 -11.40 4.10
C GLN A 3 28.41 -9.92 4.37
N PRO A 4 29.36 -9.00 4.13
CA PRO A 4 29.11 -7.57 4.23
C PRO A 4 28.03 -7.14 3.23
N PRO A 5 27.19 -6.15 3.56
CA PRO A 5 26.17 -5.64 2.63
C PRO A 5 26.84 -5.15 1.35
N CYS A 6 26.32 -5.59 0.20
CA CYS A 6 26.81 -5.17 -1.11
C CYS A 6 25.88 -4.17 -1.82
N HIS A 7 24.71 -3.89 -1.23
CA HIS A 7 23.71 -2.98 -1.76
C HIS A 7 23.26 -1.96 -0.72
N LEU A 8 22.90 -0.78 -1.21
CA LEU A 8 22.07 0.18 -0.51
C LEU A 8 20.61 -0.29 -0.57
N SER A 9 19.94 -0.31 0.58
CA SER A 9 18.50 -0.52 0.66
C SER A 9 17.77 0.80 0.83
N VAL A 10 16.61 0.94 0.18
CA VAL A 10 15.79 2.16 0.25
C VAL A 10 14.32 1.76 0.46
N PHE A 11 13.68 2.37 1.46
CA PHE A 11 12.30 2.08 1.87
C PHE A 11 11.53 3.39 2.09
N LEU A 12 10.24 3.34 1.80
CA LEU A 12 9.26 4.35 2.18
C LEU A 12 8.43 3.79 3.34
N GLU A 13 8.34 4.52 4.45
CA GLU A 13 7.60 4.14 5.66
C GLU A 13 6.49 5.15 5.97
N VAL A 14 5.33 4.67 6.40
CA VAL A 14 4.26 5.50 6.96
C VAL A 14 4.43 5.54 8.48
N THR A 15 4.68 6.74 9.02
CA THR A 15 4.99 6.97 10.44
C THR A 15 3.88 7.70 11.21
N ASP A 16 2.70 7.91 10.61
CA ASP A 16 1.68 8.79 11.18
C ASP A 16 1.15 8.28 12.53
N SER A 17 1.58 8.94 13.60
CA SER A 17 1.18 8.68 14.98
C SER A 17 -0.18 9.26 15.34
N ARG A 18 -0.77 10.11 14.49
CA ARG A 18 -2.02 10.84 14.77
C ARG A 18 -3.27 10.06 14.39
N ASN A 19 -3.14 9.01 13.58
CA ASN A 19 -4.25 8.12 13.27
C ASN A 19 -4.39 7.09 14.40
N THR A 20 -5.12 7.47 15.44
CA THR A 20 -5.38 6.64 16.63
C THR A 20 -6.32 5.46 16.36
N SER A 21 -6.85 5.34 15.14
CA SER A 21 -7.55 4.13 14.73
C SER A 21 -6.55 2.99 14.58
N ASN A 22 -6.75 1.91 15.34
CA ASN A 22 -5.82 0.77 15.39
C ASN A 22 -5.68 0.00 14.06
N GLU A 23 -6.42 0.38 13.02
CA GLU A 23 -6.59 -0.36 11.75
C GLU A 23 -6.53 0.54 10.51
N TRP A 24 -5.60 1.51 10.49
CA TRP A 24 -5.39 2.30 9.28
C TRP A 24 -4.83 1.43 8.14
N SER A 25 -5.26 1.74 6.92
CA SER A 25 -4.57 1.29 5.70
C SER A 25 -4.74 2.32 4.59
N CYS A 26 -3.77 2.40 3.69
CA CYS A 26 -3.87 3.23 2.50
C CYS A 26 -3.16 2.56 1.32
N PHE A 27 -3.75 2.64 0.13
CA PHE A 27 -3.08 2.22 -1.08
C PHE A 27 -2.16 3.36 -1.57
N VAL A 28 -0.89 3.03 -1.79
CA VAL A 28 0.15 3.98 -2.14
C VAL A 28 0.88 3.47 -3.38
N SER A 29 0.89 4.27 -4.43
CA SER A 29 1.86 4.15 -5.51
C SER A 29 3.05 5.04 -5.17
N HIS A 30 4.24 4.47 -5.14
CA HIS A 30 5.45 5.23 -4.89
C HIS A 30 6.53 4.91 -5.91
N ARG A 31 7.37 5.89 -6.16
CA ARG A 31 8.57 5.80 -6.98
C ARG A 31 9.73 6.37 -6.17
N LEU A 32 10.72 5.53 -5.87
CA LEU A 32 11.94 5.95 -5.18
C LEU A 32 13.07 5.99 -6.19
N SER A 33 14.00 6.95 -6.03
CA SER A 33 15.17 7.04 -6.87
C SER A 33 16.44 7.38 -6.08
N VAL A 34 17.55 6.80 -6.53
CA VAL A 34 18.89 7.32 -6.24
C VAL A 34 19.30 8.14 -7.45
N VAL A 35 19.39 9.45 -7.26
CA VAL A 35 19.59 10.41 -8.34
C VAL A 35 21.05 10.42 -8.76
N ASN A 36 21.27 10.31 -10.06
CA ASN A 36 22.58 10.58 -10.63
C ASN A 36 22.75 12.08 -10.81
N GLN A 37 23.67 12.67 -10.06
CA GLN A 37 23.85 14.12 -9.97
C GLN A 37 24.62 14.72 -11.16
N LYS A 38 25.13 13.88 -12.06
CA LYS A 38 25.83 14.31 -13.29
C LYS A 38 24.95 14.15 -14.54
N ILE A 39 24.19 13.07 -14.64
CA ILE A 39 23.35 12.73 -15.79
C ILE A 39 22.02 12.18 -15.29
N GLU A 40 20.95 12.97 -15.36
CA GLU A 40 19.64 12.63 -14.80
C GLU A 40 19.09 11.27 -15.28
N ASP A 41 19.22 10.98 -16.58
CA ASP A 41 18.77 9.72 -17.20
C ASP A 41 19.47 8.46 -16.66
N LYS A 42 20.60 8.61 -15.95
CA LYS A 42 21.31 7.51 -15.29
C LYS A 42 20.87 7.28 -13.85
N SER A 43 19.86 8.01 -13.38
CA SER A 43 19.27 7.78 -12.05
C SER A 43 18.67 6.39 -11.99
N VAL A 44 18.85 5.72 -10.84
CA VAL A 44 18.22 4.42 -10.61
C VAL A 44 16.88 4.67 -9.94
N THR A 45 15.81 4.32 -10.63
CA THR A 45 14.44 4.56 -10.19
C THR A 45 13.68 3.24 -10.13
N LYS A 46 12.95 3.00 -9.04
CA LYS A 46 12.06 1.84 -8.88
C LYS A 46 10.71 2.30 -8.38
N GLU A 47 9.66 1.67 -8.90
CA GLU A 47 8.28 1.96 -8.53
C GLU A 47 7.55 0.73 -8.00
N SER A 48 6.62 0.96 -7.08
CA SER A 48 5.78 -0.08 -6.52
C SER A 48 4.44 0.49 -6.06
N GLN A 49 3.43 -0.37 -6.06
CA GLN A 49 2.09 -0.05 -5.57
C GLN A 49 1.72 -1.04 -4.48
N ASN A 50 1.54 -0.54 -3.26
CA ASN A 50 1.25 -1.38 -2.09
C ASN A 50 0.18 -0.78 -1.20
N ARG A 51 -0.55 -1.62 -0.49
CA ARG A 51 -1.43 -1.19 0.60
C ARG A 51 -0.64 -1.21 1.91
N TYR A 52 -0.28 -0.02 2.37
CA TYR A 52 0.35 0.19 3.66
C TYR A 52 -0.66 -0.01 4.77
N SER A 53 -0.20 -0.55 5.89
CA SER A 53 -1.02 -0.78 7.09
C SER A 53 -0.12 -0.91 8.32
N LYS A 54 -0.72 -1.09 9.50
CA LYS A 54 0.03 -1.40 10.72
C LYS A 54 0.91 -2.66 10.60
N ALA A 55 0.45 -3.68 9.87
CA ALA A 55 1.19 -4.93 9.68
C ALA A 55 2.29 -4.83 8.59
N ALA A 56 2.14 -3.88 7.66
CA ALA A 56 3.08 -3.62 6.57
C ALA A 56 3.24 -2.10 6.42
N LYS A 57 4.01 -1.52 7.34
CA LYS A 57 4.16 -0.06 7.48
C LYS A 57 5.19 0.54 6.52
N ASP A 58 6.05 -0.28 5.95
CA ASP A 58 7.09 0.09 5.02
C ASP A 58 7.13 -0.84 3.80
N TRP A 59 7.54 -0.27 2.68
CA TRP A 59 7.80 -0.98 1.44
C TRP A 59 9.00 -0.37 0.75
N GLY A 60 9.77 -1.21 0.05
CA GLY A 60 10.99 -0.79 -0.60
C GLY A 60 11.81 -1.95 -1.12
N TRP A 61 13.08 -1.70 -1.38
CA TRP A 61 13.99 -2.67 -1.96
C TRP A 61 15.23 -2.83 -1.08
N ARG A 62 15.49 -4.08 -0.67
CA ARG A 62 16.72 -4.46 0.02
C ARG A 62 17.95 -4.24 -0.86
N GLU A 63 17.79 -4.47 -2.16
CA GLU A 63 18.83 -4.30 -3.16
C GLU A 63 18.40 -3.20 -4.13
N PHE A 64 18.65 -1.94 -3.76
CA PHE A 64 18.27 -0.79 -4.57
C PHE A 64 19.37 -0.45 -5.59
N VAL A 65 20.58 -0.12 -5.10
CA VAL A 65 21.79 0.20 -5.88
C VAL A 65 22.98 -0.52 -5.23
N THR A 66 23.94 -1.02 -6.02
CA THR A 66 25.16 -1.63 -5.47
C THR A 66 26.04 -0.58 -4.80
N LEU A 67 26.66 -0.91 -3.67
CA LEU A 67 27.59 0.01 -3.02
C LEU A 67 28.81 0.30 -3.92
N THR A 68 29.24 -0.67 -4.72
CA THR A 68 30.30 -0.47 -5.72
C THR A 68 29.95 0.65 -6.70
N SER A 69 28.74 0.65 -7.27
CA SER A 69 28.31 1.70 -8.19
C SER A 69 28.05 3.02 -7.47
N LEU A 70 27.57 2.98 -6.23
CA LEU A 70 27.24 4.19 -5.47
C LEU A 70 28.51 4.99 -5.12
N PHE A 71 29.58 4.30 -4.74
CA PHE A 71 30.85 4.91 -4.30
C PHE A 71 31.87 5.11 -5.43
N ASP A 72 31.55 4.69 -6.66
CA ASP A 72 32.34 5.03 -7.83
C ASP A 72 32.19 6.53 -8.15
N GLN A 73 33.31 7.27 -8.04
CA GLN A 73 33.35 8.72 -8.26
C GLN A 73 32.97 9.10 -9.70
N ASP A 74 33.13 8.18 -10.66
CA ASP A 74 32.80 8.40 -12.06
C ASP A 74 31.35 8.04 -12.37
N ALA A 75 30.71 7.19 -11.56
CA ALA A 75 29.32 6.77 -11.76
C ALA A 75 28.32 7.92 -11.59
N GLY A 76 28.63 8.94 -10.78
CA GLY A 76 27.85 10.19 -10.66
C GLY A 76 26.74 10.19 -9.60
N PHE A 77 26.64 9.15 -8.77
CA PHE A 77 25.68 9.11 -7.65
C PHE A 77 26.18 9.86 -6.42
N LEU A 78 27.48 9.76 -6.10
CA LEU A 78 28.12 10.47 -4.99
C LEU A 78 28.91 11.67 -5.53
N VAL A 79 28.55 12.87 -5.10
CA VAL A 79 29.24 14.13 -5.45
C VAL A 79 29.49 14.90 -4.17
N GLN A 80 30.75 15.25 -3.89
CA GLN A 80 31.12 15.99 -2.68
C GLN A 80 30.55 15.34 -1.39
N ASP A 81 30.74 14.02 -1.26
CA ASP A 81 30.23 13.23 -0.13
C ASP A 81 28.71 13.27 0.06
N THR A 82 27.97 13.64 -0.99
CA THR A 82 26.51 13.79 -0.96
C THR A 82 25.86 12.83 -1.95
N VAL A 83 24.82 12.14 -1.52
CA VAL A 83 23.91 11.33 -2.37
C VAL A 83 22.53 11.95 -2.32
N VAL A 84 21.87 12.08 -3.47
CA VAL A 84 20.52 12.64 -3.56
C VAL A 84 19.51 11.51 -3.77
N PHE A 85 18.47 11.51 -2.94
CA PHE A 85 17.34 10.60 -3.04
C PHE A 85 16.09 11.39 -3.39
N SER A 86 15.23 10.83 -4.23
CA SER A 86 13.90 11.37 -4.50
C SER A 86 12.82 10.32 -4.25
N ALA A 87 11.63 10.81 -3.88
CA ALA A 87 10.45 10.00 -3.67
C ALA A 87 9.24 10.72 -4.25
N GLU A 88 8.54 10.07 -5.17
CA GLU A 88 7.23 10.49 -5.65
C GLU A 88 6.18 9.55 -5.06
N VAL A 89 5.11 10.13 -4.54
CA VAL A 89 4.10 9.38 -3.79
C VAL A 89 2.71 9.82 -4.24
N LEU A 90 1.91 8.86 -4.66
CA LEU A 90 0.49 9.03 -4.96
C LEU A 90 -0.33 8.11 -4.05
N ILE A 91 -1.16 8.72 -3.20
CA ILE A 91 -2.00 8.01 -2.23
C ILE A 91 -3.45 7.96 -2.75
N LEU A 92 -4.07 6.78 -2.65
CA LEU A 92 -5.47 6.60 -3.00
C LEU A 92 -6.36 7.30 -1.97
N LYS A 93 -7.11 8.31 -2.40
CA LYS A 93 -8.08 9.01 -1.57
C LYS A 93 -9.37 8.21 -1.55
N GLU A 94 -9.50 7.36 -0.55
CA GLU A 94 -10.61 6.42 -0.41
C GLU A 94 -11.41 6.61 0.88
N THR A 95 -12.70 6.28 0.81
CA THR A 95 -13.59 6.14 1.96
C THR A 95 -14.44 4.90 1.78
N SER A 96 -14.87 4.29 2.88
CA SER A 96 -15.75 3.13 2.82
C SER A 96 -16.78 3.15 3.94
N MET A 97 -17.94 2.58 3.67
CA MET A 97 -19.05 2.46 4.61
C MET A 97 -19.66 1.07 4.54
N MET A 98 -20.06 0.56 5.71
CA MET A 98 -20.79 -0.69 5.86
C MET A 98 -22.23 -0.39 6.26
N GLN A 99 -23.19 -1.00 5.59
CA GLN A 99 -24.60 -0.94 5.95
C GLN A 99 -25.12 -2.35 6.18
N GLU A 100 -25.66 -2.61 7.38
CA GLU A 100 -26.31 -3.87 7.70
C GLU A 100 -27.82 -3.71 7.51
N PHE A 101 -28.44 -4.68 6.85
CA PHE A 101 -29.88 -4.77 6.70
C PHE A 101 -30.38 -5.88 7.62
N PRO A 102 -31.38 -5.61 8.48
CA PRO A 102 -32.11 -6.68 9.12
C PRO A 102 -32.85 -7.47 8.05
N ASP A 103 -32.87 -8.80 8.19
CA ASP A 103 -33.74 -9.63 7.35
C ASP A 103 -35.19 -9.23 7.65
N GLN A 104 -35.97 -8.87 6.63
CA GLN A 104 -37.42 -8.80 6.79
C GLN A 104 -37.91 -10.22 7.04
N GLU A 105 -38.41 -10.48 8.24
CA GLU A 105 -39.14 -11.70 8.59
C GLU A 105 -40.28 -11.89 7.58
N ASN A 106 -40.12 -12.80 6.63
CA ASN A 106 -41.27 -13.52 6.09
C ASN A 106 -41.54 -14.64 7.08
N GLU A 107 -42.48 -14.39 8.00
CA GLU A 107 -43.01 -15.41 8.90
C GLU A 107 -43.51 -16.62 8.10
N ILE A 108 -42.76 -17.73 8.15
CA ILE A 108 -43.37 -19.05 8.11
C ILE A 108 -42.76 -19.85 9.27
N ASN A 109 -43.53 -19.88 10.36
CA ASN A 109 -43.38 -20.81 11.47
C ASN A 109 -43.03 -22.23 11.00
N SER A 110 -41.99 -22.82 11.57
CA SER A 110 -42.04 -24.14 12.24
C SER A 110 -40.70 -24.44 12.92
N GLY A 111 -40.79 -24.91 14.16
CA GLY A 111 -39.72 -24.79 15.16
C GLY A 111 -38.43 -25.55 14.88
N GLY A 112 -37.33 -25.00 15.42
CA GLY A 112 -36.06 -25.71 15.57
C GLY A 112 -34.84 -24.84 15.88
N SER A 113 -34.35 -24.92 17.13
CA SER A 113 -32.97 -24.71 17.60
C SER A 113 -32.38 -23.28 17.72
N LEU A 114 -31.94 -22.97 18.96
CA LEU A 114 -31.09 -21.86 19.35
C LEU A 114 -29.65 -22.07 18.84
N ILE A 115 -29.31 -21.55 17.66
CA ILE A 115 -27.98 -21.03 17.24
C ILE A 115 -28.00 -20.50 15.79
N ASP A 116 -29.16 -20.19 15.21
CA ASP A 116 -29.20 -19.72 13.84
C ASP A 116 -28.69 -18.28 13.79
N ALA A 117 -27.44 -18.13 13.36
CA ALA A 117 -26.78 -16.84 13.21
C ALA A 117 -27.62 -16.01 12.22
N VAL A 118 -28.33 -15.01 12.75
CA VAL A 118 -29.09 -14.02 11.97
C VAL A 118 -28.27 -13.65 10.74
N LYS A 119 -28.78 -14.02 9.56
CA LYS A 119 -28.07 -13.97 8.29
C LYS A 119 -28.08 -12.53 7.75
N ARG A 120 -27.60 -11.58 8.56
CA ARG A 120 -27.59 -10.15 8.25
C ARG A 120 -26.95 -9.90 6.90
N ARG A 121 -27.77 -9.44 5.94
CA ARG A 121 -27.28 -8.96 4.66
C ARG A 121 -26.53 -7.65 4.90
N ALA A 122 -25.28 -7.58 4.45
CA ALA A 122 -24.47 -6.38 4.58
C ALA A 122 -24.04 -5.85 3.22
N ALA A 123 -24.06 -4.53 3.04
CA ALA A 123 -23.56 -3.84 1.87
C ALA A 123 -22.32 -3.02 2.23
N PHE A 124 -21.26 -3.23 1.47
CA PHE A 124 -20.03 -2.45 1.55
C PHE A 124 -19.98 -1.49 0.37
N THR A 125 -19.81 -0.21 0.64
CA THR A 125 -19.60 0.81 -0.39
C THR A 125 -18.18 1.36 -0.26
N TRP A 126 -17.44 1.37 -1.36
CA TRP A 126 -16.09 1.91 -1.46
C TRP A 126 -16.09 3.09 -2.45
N LYS A 127 -15.70 4.27 -1.97
CA LYS A 127 -15.63 5.49 -2.77
C LYS A 127 -14.17 5.90 -2.91
N VAL A 128 -13.73 6.11 -4.15
CA VAL A 128 -12.41 6.66 -4.49
C VAL A 128 -12.59 8.03 -5.13
N GLU A 129 -11.93 9.06 -4.60
CA GLU A 129 -12.13 10.46 -5.01
C GLU A 129 -11.11 10.95 -6.04
N ASN A 130 -9.90 10.38 -6.07
CA ASN A 130 -8.84 10.73 -7.04
C ASN A 130 -8.60 9.61 -8.07
N PHE A 131 -9.67 8.95 -8.50
CA PHE A 131 -9.60 7.73 -9.32
C PHE A 131 -8.83 7.91 -10.64
N LEU A 132 -8.95 9.07 -11.29
CA LEU A 132 -8.24 9.35 -12.54
C LEU A 132 -6.72 9.36 -12.39
N SER A 133 -6.18 9.72 -11.21
CA SER A 133 -4.74 9.67 -10.95
C SER A 133 -4.17 8.25 -10.99
N PHE A 134 -5.03 7.24 -10.90
CA PHE A 134 -4.67 5.83 -10.93
C PHE A 134 -4.95 5.14 -12.28
N LYS A 135 -5.38 5.89 -13.30
CA LYS A 135 -5.80 5.34 -14.59
C LYS A 135 -4.73 4.41 -15.19
N GLU A 136 -3.51 4.91 -15.32
CA GLU A 136 -2.38 4.17 -15.90
C GLU A 136 -1.99 2.95 -15.05
N ILE A 137 -2.03 3.09 -13.72
CA ILE A 137 -1.76 1.99 -12.79
C ILE A 137 -2.77 0.85 -13.02
N MET A 138 -4.04 1.18 -13.23
CA MET A 138 -5.10 0.19 -13.46
C MET A 138 -4.97 -0.57 -14.78
N GLU A 139 -4.20 -0.06 -15.75
CA GLU A 139 -3.93 -0.78 -17.00
C GLU A 139 -3.02 -2.00 -16.77
N THR A 140 -2.22 -1.99 -15.70
CA THR A 140 -1.21 -3.02 -15.43
C THR A 140 -1.40 -3.73 -14.08
N ARG A 141 -2.13 -3.12 -13.14
CA ARG A 141 -2.27 -3.59 -11.75
C ARG A 141 -3.71 -3.49 -11.26
N LYS A 142 -4.06 -4.38 -10.33
CA LYS A 142 -5.33 -4.30 -9.59
C LYS A 142 -5.16 -3.40 -8.38
N ILE A 143 -6.18 -2.59 -8.09
CA ILE A 143 -6.28 -1.80 -6.86
C ILE A 143 -7.40 -2.41 -6.03
N PHE A 144 -7.09 -2.77 -4.79
CA PHE A 144 -8.03 -3.38 -3.86
C PHE A 144 -8.43 -2.42 -2.74
N SER A 145 -9.66 -2.54 -2.26
CA SER A 145 -10.12 -1.84 -1.07
C SER A 145 -9.36 -2.30 0.17
N LYS A 146 -9.56 -1.60 1.29
CA LYS A 146 -9.26 -2.20 2.61
C LYS A 146 -10.12 -3.45 2.83
N PHE A 147 -9.68 -4.32 3.73
CA PHE A 147 -10.48 -5.45 4.17
C PHE A 147 -11.73 -4.98 4.94
N PHE A 148 -12.81 -5.74 4.82
CA PHE A 148 -14.07 -5.53 5.55
C PHE A 148 -14.69 -6.88 5.92
N GLN A 149 -15.48 -6.90 6.99
CA GLN A 149 -16.13 -8.10 7.50
C GLN A 149 -17.57 -8.20 6.98
N ALA A 150 -17.95 -9.35 6.43
CA ALA A 150 -19.34 -9.64 6.05
C ALA A 150 -19.67 -11.11 6.32
N GLY A 151 -20.69 -11.39 7.13
CA GLY A 151 -21.13 -12.76 7.43
C GLY A 151 -20.05 -13.65 8.08
N GLY A 152 -19.14 -13.05 8.85
CA GLY A 152 -18.00 -13.77 9.46
C GLY A 152 -16.81 -14.02 8.54
N CYS A 153 -16.87 -13.52 7.30
CA CYS A 153 -15.75 -13.59 6.35
C CYS A 153 -15.06 -12.23 6.23
N GLU A 154 -13.73 -12.24 6.15
CA GLU A 154 -12.93 -11.08 5.77
C GLU A 154 -12.82 -11.01 4.24
N LEU A 155 -13.29 -9.92 3.66
CA LEU A 155 -13.39 -9.71 2.21
C LEU A 155 -12.74 -8.39 1.80
N ARG A 156 -12.52 -8.21 0.50
CA ARG A 156 -12.15 -6.93 -0.14
C ARG A 156 -12.71 -6.87 -1.56
N ILE A 157 -12.94 -5.65 -2.07
CA ILE A 157 -13.22 -5.40 -3.49
C ILE A 157 -11.88 -5.33 -4.23
#